data_AF-A0A401QH19-F1
#
_entry.id   AF-A0A401QH19-F1
#
_cell.length_a   1.000
_cell.length_b   1.000
_cell.length_c   1.000
_cell.angle_alpha   90.00
_cell.angle_beta   90.00
_cell.angle_gamma   90.00
#
_symmetry.space_group_name_H-M   'P 1'
#
loop_
_entity.id
_entity.type
_entity.pdbx_description
1 polymer ?
#
loop_
_entity_poly.entity_id
_entity_poly.type
_entity_poly.pdbx_seq_one_letter_code
_entity_poly.pdbx_strand_id
1 'polypeptide(L)' 'ALYLVNNKISKVHPKAFLSLTVLQKMYLSKNALVEIPKNLPKSLVELRIHENRIKKVPKEAFRGMKNMNCI' A
#
# COMPACT_ATOMS: atom_id res chain seq x y z
N ALA A 1 -11.28 -5.61 -3.21
CA ALA A 1 -10.21 -4.72 -3.72
C ALA A 1 -10.49 -3.30 -3.25
N LEU A 2 -9.46 -2.47 -3.06
CA LEU A 2 -9.58 -1.08 -2.60
C LEU A 2 -8.94 -0.14 -3.62
N TYR A 3 -9.71 0.84 -4.10
CA TYR A 3 -9.30 1.79 -5.14
C TYR A 3 -9.28 3.20 -4.58
N LEU A 4 -8.09 3.78 -4.50
CA LEU A 4 -7.83 5.14 -4.01
C LEU A 4 -6.94 5.92 -4.99
N VAL A 5 -6.97 5.52 -6.27
CA VAL A 5 -6.17 6.11 -7.33
C VAL A 5 -6.59 7.57 -7.58
N ASN A 6 -5.62 8.43 -7.89
CA ASN A 6 -5.85 9.83 -8.26
C ASN A 6 -6.54 10.64 -7.16
N ASN A 7 -6.02 10.53 -5.94
CA ASN A 7 -6.45 11.32 -4.79
C ASN A 7 -5.30 12.21 -4.29
N LYS A 8 -5.55 12.93 -3.19
CA LYS A 8 -4.57 13.80 -2.54
C LYS A 8 -3.98 13.16 -1.26
N ILE A 9 -3.90 11.83 -1.22
CA ILE A 9 -3.44 11.11 -0.02
C ILE A 9 -1.94 11.33 0.13
N SER A 10 -1.54 11.96 1.22
CA SER A 10 -0.13 12.23 1.56
C SER A 10 0.37 11.42 2.75
N LYS A 11 -0.54 11.00 3.63
CA LYS A 11 -0.27 10.20 4.82
C LYS A 11 -1.39 9.17 5.02
N VAL A 12 -1.03 8.01 5.55
CA VAL A 12 -1.98 6.96 5.93
C VAL A 12 -1.76 6.62 7.39
N HIS A 13 -2.84 6.60 8.16
CA HIS A 13 -2.76 6.22 9.56
C HIS A 13 -2.27 4.76 9.70
N PRO A 14 -1.35 4.42 10.63
CA PRO A 14 -0.77 3.08 10.73
C PRO A 14 -1.77 1.93 10.97
N LYS A 15 -3.00 2.26 11.39
CA LYS A 15 -4.08 1.30 11.64
C LYS A 15 -5.17 1.27 10.56
N ALA A 16 -5.05 2.09 9.51
CA ALA A 16 -6.12 2.30 8.52
C ALA A 16 -6.56 1.01 7.81
N PHE A 17 -5.66 0.03 7.68
CA PHE A 17 -5.92 -1.19 6.91
C PHE A 17 -5.90 -2.48 7.75
N LEU A 18 -5.77 -2.40 9.08
CA LEU A 18 -5.63 -3.59 9.94
C LEU A 18 -6.85 -4.52 9.88
N SER A 19 -8.05 -3.99 9.71
CA SER A 19 -9.29 -4.76 9.62
C SER A 19 -9.53 -5.38 8.25
N LEU A 20 -8.78 -4.98 7.22
CA LEU A 20 -8.96 -5.42 5.83
C LEU A 20 -8.27 -6.76 5.57
N THR A 21 -8.52 -7.75 6.44
CA THR A 21 -7.77 -9.01 6.52
C THR A 21 -7.86 -9.89 5.27
N VAL A 22 -8.90 -9.73 4.45
CA VAL A 22 -9.11 -10.48 3.21
C VAL A 22 -8.81 -9.66 1.94
N LEU A 23 -8.27 -8.44 2.08
CA LEU A 23 -8.04 -7.56 0.95
C LEU A 23 -6.86 -8.02 0.10
N GLN A 24 -7.15 -8.39 -1.15
CA GLN A 24 -6.15 -8.89 -2.09
C GLN A 24 -5.52 -7.82 -3.00
N LYS A 25 -6.27 -6.77 -3.36
CA LYS A 25 -5.80 -5.73 -4.29
C LYS A 25 -5.99 -4.34 -3.69
N MET A 26 -4.95 -3.52 -3.73
CA MET A 26 -4.97 -2.14 -3.23
C MET A 26 -4.26 -1.20 -4.19
N TYR A 27 -4.99 -0.22 -4.74
CA TYR A 27 -4.45 0.74 -5.70
C TYR A 27 -4.43 2.14 -5.11
N LEU A 28 -3.23 2.67 -4.91
CA LEU A 28 -2.89 3.96 -4.32
C LEU A 28 -2.07 4.83 -5.29
N SER A 29 -2.01 4.45 -6.56
CA SER A 29 -1.29 5.22 -7.59
C SER A 29 -1.79 6.65 -7.73
N LYS A 30 -0.95 7.55 -8.24
CA LYS A 30 -1.31 8.97 -8.47
C LYS A 30 -1.77 9.66 -7.19
N ASN A 31 -0.96 9.56 -6.14
CA ASN A 31 -1.17 10.21 -4.85
C ASN A 31 0.09 10.99 -4.45
N ALA A 32 0.15 11.48 -3.21
CA ALA A 32 1.27 12.24 -2.68
C ALA A 32 1.99 11.51 -1.53
N LEU A 33 1.92 10.17 -1.48
CA LEU A 33 2.56 9.37 -0.43
C LEU A 33 4.07 9.57 -0.48
N VAL A 34 4.67 9.87 0.67
CA VAL A 34 6.12 10.02 0.83
C VAL A 34 6.79 8.76 1.38
N GLU A 35 5.99 7.84 1.91
CA GLU A 35 6.39 6.56 2.48
C GLU A 35 5.36 5.48 2.17
N ILE A 36 5.79 4.22 2.23
CA ILE A 36 4.89 3.07 2.13
C ILE A 36 3.98 3.03 3.38
N PRO A 37 2.65 2.87 3.23
CA PRO A 37 1.76 2.71 4.38
C PRO A 37 2.20 1.55 5.28
N LYS A 38 2.20 1.77 6.60
CA LYS A 38 2.51 0.72 7.57
C LYS A 38 1.36 -0.28 7.68
N ASN A 39 1.68 -1.51 8.04
CA ASN A 39 0.71 -2.58 8.34
C ASN A 39 -0.27 -2.84 7.19
N LEU A 40 0.25 -2.91 5.97
CA LEU A 40 -0.53 -3.37 4.82
C LEU A 40 -1.11 -4.78 5.08
N PRO A 41 -2.32 -5.09 4.58
CA PRO A 41 -2.90 -6.41 4.75
C PRO A 41 -2.00 -7.49 4.16
N LYS A 42 -1.70 -8.53 4.95
CA LYS A 42 -0.84 -9.65 4.52
C LYS A 42 -1.45 -10.50 3.42
N SER A 43 -2.76 -10.37 3.18
CA SER A 43 -3.49 -11.02 2.09
C SER A 43 -3.32 -10.34 0.73
N LEU A 44 -2.63 -9.20 0.67
CA LEU A 44 -2.38 -8.50 -0.60
C LEU A 44 -1.58 -9.38 -1.55
N VAL A 45 -2.09 -9.47 -2.78
CA VAL A 45 -1.41 -10.06 -3.94
C VAL A 45 -1.04 -8.99 -4.97
N GLU A 46 -1.67 -7.82 -4.91
CA GLU A 46 -1.39 -6.70 -5.82
C GLU A 46 -1.46 -5.35 -5.09
N LEU A 47 -0.36 -4.60 -5.11
CA LEU A 47 -0.28 -3.22 -4.66
C LEU A 47 0.16 -2.35 -5.83
N ARG A 48 -0.61 -1.29 -6.13
CA ARG A 48 -0.20 -0.26 -7.09
C ARG A 48 0.04 1.04 -6.36
N ILE A 49 1.27 1.54 -6.42
CA ILE A 49 1.73 2.75 -5.71
C ILE A 49 2.58 3.66 -6.60
N HIS A 50 2.71 3.38 -7.90
CA HIS A 50 3.39 4.28 -8.84
C HIS A 50 2.78 5.69 -8.87
N GLU A 51 3.55 6.66 -9.37
CA GLU A 51 3.17 8.09 -9.37
C GLU A 51 2.85 8.60 -7.96
N ASN A 52 3.67 8.20 -6.98
CA ASN A 52 3.75 8.80 -5.64
C ASN A 52 5.13 9.44 -5.43
N ARG A 53 5.39 9.95 -4.22
CA ARG A 53 6.65 10.61 -3.82
C ARG A 53 7.49 9.75 -2.88
N ILE A 54 7.33 8.43 -2.95
CA ILE A 54 7.98 7.47 -2.06
C ILE A 54 9.47 7.41 -2.40
N LYS A 55 10.33 7.82 -1.46
CA LYS A 55 11.79 7.84 -1.66
C LYS A 55 12.50 6.60 -1.15
N LYS A 56 11.89 5.89 -0.19
CA LYS A 56 12.47 4.73 0.47
C LYS A 56 11.40 3.70 0.74
N VAL A 57 11.75 2.44 0.48
CA VAL A 57 10.95 1.27 0.82
C VAL A 57 11.71 0.51 1.92
N PRO A 58 11.18 0.43 3.15
CA PRO A 58 11.80 -0.38 4.19
C PRO A 58 11.90 -1.85 3.78
N LYS A 59 13.00 -2.53 4.14
CA LYS A 59 13.18 -3.97 3.87
C LYS A 59 12.01 -4.83 4.38
N GLU A 60 11.42 -4.42 5.49
CA GLU A 60 10.32 -5.14 6.15
C GLU A 60 8.93 -4.72 5.63
N ALA A 61 8.83 -3.77 4.69
CA ALA A 61 7.55 -3.24 4.21
C ALA A 61 6.63 -4.32 3.65
N PHE A 62 7.21 -5.37 3.05
CA PHE A 62 6.48 -6.48 2.45
C PHE A 62 6.72 -7.84 3.12
N ARG A 63 7.23 -7.85 4.35
CA ARG A 63 7.59 -9.08 5.05
C ARG A 63 6.37 -10.01 5.21
N GLY A 64 6.50 -11.25 4.75
CA GLY A 64 5.46 -12.28 4.87
C GLY A 64 4.43 -12.29 3.74
N MET A 65 4.54 -11.39 2.75
CA MET A 65 3.68 -11.36 1.57
C MET A 65 4.35 -12.12 0.40
N LYS A 66 4.26 -13.46 0.41
CA LYS A 66 5.02 -14.34 -0.50
C LYS A 66 4.60 -14.26 -1.98
N ASN A 67 3.33 -13.96 -2.25
CA ASN A 67 2.74 -13.97 -3.60
C ASN A 67 2.31 -12.56 -4.03
N MET A 68 2.99 -11.53 -3.53
CA MET A 68 2.60 -10.15 -3.73
C MET A 68 3.38 -9.51 -4.86
N ASN A 69 2.65 -8.88 -5.77
CA ASN A 69 3.20 -8.04 -6.82
C ASN A 69 3.03 -6.56 -6.45
N CYS A 70 4.12 -5.79 -6.51
CA CYS A 70 4.13 -4.36 -6.23
C CYS A 70 4.51 -3.61 -7.51
N ILE A 71 3.66 -2.66 -7.93
CA ILE A 71 3.82 -1.87 -9.16
C ILE A 71 3.79 -0.37 -8.84
#